data_AF-A0A9D4DR80-F1
#
_entry.id   AF-A0A9D4DR80-F1
#
_cell.length_a   1.000
_cell.length_b   1.000
_cell.length_c   1.000
_cell.angle_alpha   90.00
_cell.angle_beta   90.00
_cell.angle_gamma   90.00
#
_symmetry.space_group_name_H-M   'P 1'
#
loop_
_entity.id
_entity.type
_entity.pdbx_description
1 polymer ?
#
loop_
_entity_poly.entity_id
_entity_poly.type
_entity_poly.pdbx_seq_one_letter_code
_entity_poly.pdbx_strand_id
1 'polypeptide(L)'
;MQLNKLISLRAAQRRIIAKQFEKLEEISSTSESQKLLDIIQEKTHTIRGLNEKIINHADLGDIETELFDSEEYSIELEMKIHRYQEKIKTLNETTFEQRDANQNHFATGDVRHSTQPEEERVPTQTSNRGNYVTASTKLP
;
A
#
# COMPACT_ATOMS: atom_id res chain seq x y z
N MET A 1 -28.17 -0.98 -31.29
CA MET A 1 -27.16 0.07 -30.97
C MET A 1 -26.67 0.05 -29.51
N GLN A 2 -27.45 -0.44 -28.55
CA GLN A 2 -27.02 -0.52 -27.13
C GLN A 2 -25.92 -1.56 -26.88
N LEU A 3 -25.99 -2.72 -27.55
CA LEU A 3 -25.02 -3.81 -27.43
C LEU A 3 -23.57 -3.37 -27.76
N ASN A 4 -23.34 -2.77 -28.92
CA ASN A 4 -22.00 -2.32 -29.33
C ASN A 4 -21.38 -1.27 -28.39
N LYS A 5 -22.21 -0.44 -27.73
CA LYS A 5 -21.73 0.51 -26.71
C LYS A 5 -21.25 -0.23 -25.45
N LEU A 6 -21.97 -1.26 -25.02
CA LEU A 6 -21.58 -2.09 -23.86
C LEU A 6 -20.28 -2.86 -24.15
N ILE A 7 -20.16 -3.47 -25.33
CA ILE A 7 -18.94 -4.17 -25.78
C ILE A 7 -17.75 -3.20 -25.81
N SER A 8 -17.92 -2.02 -26.40
CA SER A 8 -16.88 -1.00 -26.47
C SER A 8 -16.44 -0.52 -25.09
N LEU A 9 -17.40 -0.30 -24.19
CA LEU A 9 -17.13 0.11 -22.82
C LEU A 9 -16.38 -0.99 -22.06
N ARG A 10 -16.79 -2.26 -22.21
CA ARG A 10 -16.09 -3.41 -21.63
C ARG A 10 -14.64 -3.48 -22.10
N ALA A 11 -14.40 -3.37 -23.40
CA ALA A 11 -13.05 -3.38 -23.98
C ALA A 11 -12.20 -2.20 -23.45
N ALA A 12 -12.80 -1.03 -23.21
CA ALA A 12 -12.11 0.08 -22.57
C ALA A 12 -11.68 -0.23 -21.13
N GLN A 13 -12.55 -0.88 -20.33
CA GLN A 13 -12.19 -1.29 -18.96
C GLN A 13 -11.05 -2.32 -18.95
N ARG A 14 -11.06 -3.30 -19.87
CA ARG A 14 -9.96 -4.28 -20.02
C ARG A 14 -8.61 -3.59 -20.26
N ARG A 15 -8.58 -2.56 -21.10
CA ARG A 15 -7.37 -1.76 -21.35
C ARG A 15 -6.91 -0.95 -20.13
N ILE A 16 -7.83 -0.44 -19.33
CA ILE A 16 -7.49 0.27 -18.08
C ILE A 16 -6.84 -0.69 -17.09
N ILE A 17 -7.38 -1.90 -16.95
CA ILE A 17 -6.82 -2.96 -16.09
C ILE A 17 -5.42 -3.36 -16.55
N ALA A 18 -5.24 -3.62 -17.86
CA ALA A 18 -3.93 -3.98 -18.41
C ALA A 18 -2.86 -2.93 -18.04
N LYS A 19 -3.18 -1.64 -18.22
CA LYS A 19 -2.28 -0.54 -17.83
C LYS A 19 -2.00 -0.46 -16.34
N GLN A 20 -2.95 -0.82 -15.47
CA GLN A 20 -2.68 -0.83 -14.03
C GLN A 20 -1.75 -1.99 -13.66
N PHE A 21 -1.88 -3.15 -14.31
CA PHE A 21 -0.93 -4.25 -14.11
C PHE A 21 0.48 -3.91 -14.58
N GLU A 22 0.62 -3.25 -15.74
CA GLU A 22 1.93 -2.75 -16.21
C GLU A 22 2.60 -1.87 -15.14
N LYS A 23 1.87 -0.92 -14.56
CA LYS A 23 2.38 -0.09 -13.45
C LYS A 23 2.75 -0.91 -12.22
N LEU A 24 1.93 -1.91 -11.90
CA LEU A 24 2.12 -2.75 -10.71
C LEU A 24 3.38 -3.64 -10.85
N GLU A 25 3.84 -3.92 -12.08
CA GLU A 25 5.12 -4.59 -12.35
C GLU A 25 6.33 -3.70 -12.05
N GLU A 26 6.20 -2.38 -12.21
CA GLU A 26 7.28 -1.39 -12.04
C GLU A 26 7.46 -0.90 -10.59
N ILE A 27 6.44 -1.06 -9.74
CA ILE A 27 6.40 -0.46 -8.41
C ILE A 27 6.88 -1.45 -7.33
N SER A 28 7.76 -0.98 -6.45
CA SER A 28 8.25 -1.72 -5.27
C SER A 28 7.53 -1.36 -3.96
N SER A 29 6.76 -0.26 -3.96
CA SER A 29 6.00 0.20 -2.81
C SER A 29 4.75 -0.68 -2.59
N THR A 30 4.63 -1.27 -1.40
CA THR A 30 3.46 -2.09 -1.02
C THR A 30 2.18 -1.26 -0.97
N SER A 31 2.27 -0.03 -0.45
CA SER A 31 1.10 0.88 -0.36
C SER A 31 0.58 1.33 -1.73
N GLU A 32 1.47 1.54 -2.69
CA GLU A 32 1.08 1.96 -4.05
C GLU A 32 0.61 0.76 -4.89
N SER A 33 1.26 -0.40 -4.73
CA SER A 33 0.79 -1.67 -5.29
C SER A 33 -0.63 -1.99 -4.84
N GLN A 34 -0.95 -1.79 -3.55
CA GLN A 34 -2.30 -2.02 -3.03
C GLN A 34 -3.33 -1.09 -3.67
N LYS A 35 -3.03 0.21 -3.80
CA LYS A 35 -3.93 1.17 -4.46
C LYS A 35 -4.22 0.79 -5.91
N LEU A 36 -3.20 0.36 -6.65
CA LEU A 36 -3.39 -0.09 -8.03
C LEU A 36 -4.23 -1.36 -8.09
N LEU A 37 -4.05 -2.27 -7.14
CA LEU A 37 -4.84 -3.48 -7.04
C LEU A 37 -6.30 -3.20 -6.72
N ASP A 38 -6.58 -2.25 -5.85
CA ASP A 38 -7.94 -1.81 -5.53
C ASP A 38 -8.64 -1.24 -6.77
N ILE A 39 -7.93 -0.42 -7.56
CA ILE A 39 -8.44 0.09 -8.85
C ILE A 39 -8.72 -1.06 -9.82
N ILE A 40 -7.81 -2.05 -9.92
CA ILE A 40 -8.02 -3.23 -10.76
C ILE A 40 -9.28 -3.96 -10.34
N GLN A 41 -9.48 -4.22 -9.05
CA GLN A 41 -10.65 -4.91 -8.53
C GLN A 41 -11.96 -4.15 -8.83
N GLU A 42 -11.97 -2.82 -8.65
CA GLU A 42 -13.11 -1.97 -9.01
C GLU A 42 -13.47 -2.10 -10.50
N LYS A 43 -12.46 -2.09 -11.38
CA LYS A 43 -12.68 -2.23 -12.82
C LYS A 43 -13.08 -3.65 -13.21
N THR A 44 -12.59 -4.66 -12.52
CA THR A 44 -13.02 -6.06 -12.68
C THR A 44 -14.51 -6.20 -12.37
N HIS A 45 -14.97 -5.60 -11.26
CA HIS A 45 -16.39 -5.60 -10.92
C HIS A 45 -17.23 -4.88 -11.99
N THR A 46 -16.71 -3.77 -12.53
CA THR A 46 -17.35 -3.05 -13.64
C THR A 46 -17.47 -3.93 -14.90
N ILE A 47 -16.43 -4.69 -15.25
CA ILE A 47 -16.48 -5.64 -16.37
C ILE A 47 -17.55 -6.71 -16.15
N ARG A 48 -17.65 -7.26 -14.94
CA ARG A 48 -18.67 -8.27 -14.61
C ARG A 48 -20.09 -7.73 -14.86
N GLY A 49 -20.39 -6.54 -14.35
CA GLY A 49 -21.68 -5.90 -14.60
C GLY A 49 -21.94 -5.53 -16.07
N LEU A 50 -20.89 -5.24 -16.85
CA LEU A 50 -21.02 -5.03 -18.30
C LEU A 50 -21.29 -6.34 -19.05
N ASN A 51 -20.68 -7.45 -18.63
CA ASN A 51 -20.93 -8.78 -19.21
C ASN A 51 -22.37 -9.20 -19.02
N GLU A 52 -22.91 -9.08 -17.79
CA GLU A 52 -24.31 -9.39 -17.50
C GLU A 52 -25.25 -8.57 -18.40
N LYS A 53 -24.96 -7.28 -18.59
CA LYS A 53 -25.75 -6.42 -19.49
C LYS A 53 -25.62 -6.84 -20.95
N ILE A 54 -24.43 -7.23 -21.41
CA ILE A 54 -24.21 -7.72 -22.78
C ILE A 54 -25.01 -8.99 -23.02
N ILE A 55 -24.96 -9.96 -22.10
CA ILE A 55 -25.74 -11.20 -22.14
C ILE A 55 -27.24 -10.90 -22.25
N ASN A 56 -27.74 -9.97 -21.43
CA ASN A 56 -29.17 -9.62 -21.42
C ASN A 56 -29.64 -8.86 -22.68
N HIS A 57 -28.72 -8.30 -23.47
CA HIS A 57 -29.03 -7.48 -24.65
C HIS A 57 -28.73 -8.15 -25.98
N ALA A 58 -28.17 -9.35 -25.98
CA ALA A 58 -27.78 -10.06 -27.19
C ALA A 58 -28.57 -11.35 -27.33
N ASP A 59 -28.90 -11.69 -28.59
CA ASP A 59 -29.26 -13.05 -28.91
C ASP A 59 -27.99 -13.91 -28.82
N LEU A 60 -28.07 -15.04 -28.12
CA LEU A 60 -26.89 -15.84 -27.74
C LEU A 60 -25.99 -16.23 -28.93
N GLY A 61 -26.55 -16.37 -30.13
CA GLY A 61 -25.80 -16.68 -31.35
C GLY A 61 -24.94 -15.54 -31.89
N ASP A 62 -25.24 -14.28 -31.54
CA ASP A 62 -24.53 -13.09 -32.04
C ASP A 62 -23.32 -12.71 -31.17
N ILE A 63 -23.16 -13.31 -29.99
CA ILE A 63 -22.12 -12.96 -29.01
C ILE A 63 -21.38 -14.17 -28.41
N GLU A 64 -21.55 -15.37 -28.96
CA GLU A 64 -20.98 -16.60 -28.41
C GLU A 64 -19.45 -16.50 -28.27
N THR A 65 -18.79 -15.92 -29.27
CA THR A 65 -17.34 -15.62 -29.22
C THR A 65 -17.01 -14.59 -28.14
N GLU A 66 -17.77 -13.50 -28.04
CA GLU A 66 -17.58 -12.45 -27.05
C GLU A 66 -17.85 -12.88 -25.60
N LEU A 67 -18.62 -13.95 -25.40
CA LEU A 67 -18.89 -14.58 -24.10
C LEU A 67 -17.75 -15.50 -23.69
N PHE A 68 -17.30 -16.36 -24.60
CA PHE A 68 -16.15 -17.24 -24.36
C PHE A 68 -14.90 -16.44 -23.99
N ASP A 69 -14.57 -15.42 -24.80
CA ASP A 69 -13.47 -14.47 -24.54
C ASP A 69 -13.62 -13.70 -23.23
N SER A 70 -14.82 -13.69 -22.65
CA SER A 70 -15.09 -13.02 -21.39
C SER A 70 -14.93 -13.93 -20.18
N GLU A 71 -15.20 -15.22 -20.31
CA GLU A 71 -15.02 -16.18 -19.24
C GLU A 71 -13.54 -16.49 -19.04
N GLU A 72 -12.81 -16.78 -20.11
CA GLU A 72 -11.35 -17.02 -20.07
C GLU A 72 -10.60 -15.81 -19.48
N TYR A 73 -10.91 -14.61 -19.96
CA TYR A 73 -10.32 -13.38 -19.43
C TYR A 73 -10.63 -13.18 -17.95
N SER A 74 -11.84 -13.54 -17.49
CA SER A 74 -12.21 -13.36 -16.07
C SER A 74 -11.40 -14.31 -15.17
N ILE A 75 -11.19 -15.55 -15.61
CA ILE A 75 -10.37 -16.53 -14.89
C ILE A 75 -8.92 -16.06 -14.84
N GLU A 76 -8.34 -15.66 -15.98
CA GLU A 76 -6.97 -15.15 -16.03
C GLU A 76 -6.77 -13.93 -15.10
N LEU A 77 -7.74 -13.01 -15.13
CA LEU A 77 -7.73 -11.81 -14.32
C LEU A 77 -7.80 -12.11 -12.82
N GLU A 78 -8.67 -13.02 -12.39
CA GLU A 78 -8.78 -13.43 -10.99
C GLU A 78 -7.50 -14.11 -10.49
N MET A 79 -6.90 -14.99 -11.29
CA MET A 79 -5.60 -15.60 -10.98
C MET A 79 -4.49 -14.55 -10.86
N LYS A 80 -4.47 -13.56 -11.76
CA LYS A 80 -3.47 -12.49 -11.74
C LYS A 80 -3.64 -11.58 -10.52
N ILE A 81 -4.87 -11.21 -10.15
CA ILE A 81 -5.17 -10.44 -8.94
C ILE A 81 -4.67 -11.18 -7.71
N HIS A 82 -5.02 -12.46 -7.56
CA HIS A 82 -4.59 -13.28 -6.42
C HIS A 82 -3.06 -13.35 -6.30
N ARG A 83 -2.34 -13.53 -7.42
CA ARG A 83 -0.87 -13.54 -7.42
C ARG A 83 -0.27 -12.24 -6.87
N TYR A 84 -0.86 -11.10 -7.20
CA TYR A 84 -0.37 -9.81 -6.71
C TYR A 84 -0.75 -9.53 -5.26
N GLN A 85 -1.91 -10.02 -4.80
CA GLN A 85 -2.25 -9.99 -3.36
C GLN A 85 -1.20 -10.75 -2.54
N GLU A 86 -0.84 -11.96 -2.97
CA GLU A 86 0.19 -12.76 -2.30
C GLU A 86 1.56 -12.07 -2.35
N LYS A 87 1.96 -11.50 -3.51
CA LYS A 87 3.21 -10.74 -3.62
C LYS A 87 3.27 -9.58 -2.63
N ILE A 88 2.19 -8.80 -2.49
CA ILE A 88 2.11 -7.67 -1.55
C ILE A 88 2.19 -8.18 -0.11
N LYS A 89 1.50 -9.28 0.20
CA LYS A 89 1.53 -9.92 1.53
C LYS A 89 2.95 -10.35 1.91
N THR A 90 3.66 -11.06 1.03
CA THR A 90 5.06 -11.47 1.27
C THR A 90 5.99 -10.28 1.47
N LEU A 91 5.81 -9.20 0.70
CA LEU A 91 6.60 -7.97 0.87
C LEU A 91 6.34 -7.29 2.22
N ASN A 92 5.10 -7.32 2.72
CA ASN A 92 4.78 -6.78 4.05
C ASN A 92 5.36 -7.63 5.18
N GLU A 93 5.28 -8.96 5.07
CA GLU A 93 5.82 -9.91 6.06
C GLU A 93 7.35 -9.80 6.17
N THR A 94 8.06 -9.78 5.04
CA THR A 94 9.52 -9.59 5.01
C THR A 94 9.96 -8.24 5.57
N THR A 95 9.19 -7.17 5.33
CA THR A 95 9.45 -5.86 5.93
C THR A 95 9.29 -5.87 7.45
N PHE A 96 8.39 -6.70 7.98
CA PHE A 96 8.15 -6.84 9.41
C PHE A 96 9.26 -7.64 10.10
N GLU A 97 9.65 -8.80 9.55
CA GLU A 97 10.75 -9.63 10.07
C GLU A 97 12.09 -8.87 10.12
N GLN A 98 12.36 -8.01 9.13
CA GLN A 98 13.56 -7.16 9.13
C GLN A 98 13.55 -6.10 10.23
N ARG A 99 12.38 -5.59 10.63
CA ARG A 99 12.28 -4.66 11.77
C ARG A 99 12.53 -5.37 13.10
N ASP A 100 11.97 -6.57 13.27
CA ASP A 100 12.13 -7.37 14.48
C ASP A 100 13.58 -7.89 14.65
N ALA A 101 14.24 -8.27 13.55
CA ALA A 101 15.65 -8.64 13.55
C ALA A 101 16.57 -7.48 13.95
N ASN A 102 16.25 -6.26 13.49
CA ASN A 102 17.04 -5.07 13.78
C ASN A 102 16.80 -4.50 15.19
N GLN A 103 15.62 -4.70 15.80
CA GLN A 103 15.36 -4.29 17.18
C GLN A 103 16.03 -5.22 18.22
N ASN A 104 16.14 -6.52 17.95
CA ASN A 104 16.79 -7.46 18.87
C ASN A 104 18.33 -7.32 18.93
N HIS A 105 18.97 -6.72 17.92
CA HIS A 105 20.42 -6.49 17.92
C HIS A 105 20.84 -5.35 18.86
N PHE A 106 19.98 -4.36 19.11
CA PHE A 106 20.28 -3.24 20.02
C PHE A 106 20.13 -3.60 21.50
N ALA A 107 19.35 -4.64 21.84
CA ALA A 107 19.10 -5.06 23.23
C ALA A 107 20.19 -5.96 23.83
N THR A 108 21.16 -6.42 23.04
CA THR A 108 22.21 -7.36 23.47
C THR A 108 23.61 -6.73 23.53
N GLY A 109 23.69 -5.39 23.42
CA GLY A 109 24.88 -4.62 23.75
C GLY A 109 25.22 -4.74 25.24
N ASP A 110 26.00 -5.75 25.57
CA ASP A 110 26.61 -6.12 26.84
C ASP A 110 27.02 -4.88 27.69
N VAL A 111 26.18 -4.51 28.66
CA VAL A 111 26.48 -3.52 29.71
C VAL A 111 27.45 -4.15 30.70
N ARG A 112 28.72 -4.28 30.29
CA ARG A 112 29.82 -4.65 31.19
C ARG A 112 30.75 -3.46 31.36
N HIS A 113 30.56 -2.72 32.44
CA HIS A 113 31.59 -2.05 33.27
C HIS A 113 30.85 -1.55 34.53
N SER A 114 30.79 -2.32 35.62
CA SER A 114 31.78 -2.35 36.72
C SER A 114 31.93 -1.01 37.47
N THR A 115 31.17 -0.89 38.57
CA THR A 115 31.56 -0.36 39.90
C THR A 115 32.47 0.88 40.01
N GLN A 116 31.93 1.94 40.63
CA GLN A 116 32.62 2.70 41.68
C GLN A 116 31.64 2.97 42.84
N PRO A 117 31.95 2.60 44.10
CA PRO A 117 31.18 3.03 45.27
C PRO A 117 31.79 4.28 45.96
N GLU A 118 30.89 5.16 46.39
CA GLU A 118 30.89 6.14 47.51
C GLU A 118 32.08 7.10 47.75
N GLU A 119 31.79 8.41 47.86
CA GLU A 119 31.97 9.16 49.12
C GLU A 119 31.28 10.54 49.13
N GLU A 120 31.11 11.05 50.35
CA GLU A 120 30.13 12.00 50.91
C GLU A 120 30.20 13.52 50.57
N ARG A 121 29.01 14.14 50.67
CA ARG A 121 28.62 15.45 51.27
C ARG A 121 28.96 16.82 50.61
N VAL A 122 27.87 17.60 50.49
CA VAL A 122 27.65 19.07 50.27
C VAL A 122 28.38 19.97 51.29
N PRO A 123 28.42 21.34 51.24
CA PRO A 123 28.08 22.35 50.19
C PRO A 123 29.10 23.50 50.02
N THR A 124 28.98 24.34 48.98
CA THR A 124 29.46 25.74 49.03
C THR A 124 28.39 26.72 48.56
N GLN A 125 27.83 27.47 49.52
CA GLN A 125 27.17 28.76 49.31
C GLN A 125 28.22 29.87 49.32
N THR A 126 28.07 30.86 48.44
CA THR A 126 28.35 32.30 48.66
C THR A 126 27.94 33.03 47.36
N SER A 127 26.72 33.57 47.28
CA SER A 127 26.28 34.91 47.70
C SER A 127 26.66 36.07 46.75
N ASN A 128 25.62 36.59 46.09
CA ASN A 128 25.26 38.00 45.81
C ASN A 128 26.18 38.97 45.04
N ARG A 129 25.70 39.38 43.86
CA ARG A 129 25.32 40.77 43.45
C ARG A 129 25.14 40.75 41.91
N GLY A 130 23.96 40.95 41.33
CA GLY A 130 23.12 42.13 41.44
C GLY A 130 23.40 43.03 40.24
N ASN A 131 22.63 42.90 39.14
CA ASN A 131 22.29 44.07 38.34
C ASN A 131 21.01 43.88 37.52
N TYR A 132 20.21 44.95 37.54
CA TYR A 132 18.90 45.11 36.90
C TYR A 132 19.03 45.23 35.38
N VAL A 133 17.95 44.93 34.62
CA VAL A 133 17.31 45.83 33.63
C VAL A 133 16.30 45.04 32.74
N THR A 134 15.03 45.31 33.05
CA THR A 134 13.80 45.42 32.24
C THR A 134 13.74 44.96 30.77
N ALA A 135 12.74 44.09 30.53
CA ALA A 135 11.58 44.24 29.64
C ALA A 135 11.71 44.43 28.11
N SER A 136 11.02 43.50 27.42
CA SER A 136 10.13 43.70 26.26
C SER A 136 10.74 43.84 24.87
N THR A 137 10.58 42.80 24.04
CA THR A 137 9.92 42.96 22.73
C THR A 137 9.37 41.62 22.22
N LYS A 138 8.16 41.69 21.66
CA LYS A 138 7.34 40.59 21.14
C LYS A 138 8.00 39.90 19.94
N LEU A 139 7.82 38.57 19.86
CA LEU A 139 8.08 37.76 18.67
C LEU A 139 6.98 37.98 17.62
N PRO A 140 7.28 37.81 16.31
CA PRO A 140 6.28 37.79 15.25
C PRO A 140 5.27 36.64 15.43
#